data_AF-A0A2A3M607-F1
#
_entry.id   AF-A0A2A3M607-F1
#
_cell.length_a   1.000
_cell.length_b   1.000
_cell.length_c   1.000
_cell.angle_alpha   90.00
_cell.angle_beta   90.00
_cell.angle_gamma   90.00
#
_symmetry.space_group_name_H-M   'P 1'
#
loop_
_entity.id
_entity.type
_entity.pdbx_description
1 polymer ?
#
loop_
_entity_poly.entity_id
_entity_poly.type
_entity_poly.pdbx_seq_one_letter_code
_entity_poly.pdbx_strand_id
1 'polypeptide(L)'
;MVELVERVDVSYIRADLRHPDSQVKMLQGDQLVWWYGPIRQNTRPRSIPLAKVHFRQLFNDKPGPRTSAIVPLSSLPHYRKGTIWRSGKCISDTNLASTTRVFDVDFGKTGWSVTSRAELIKQGNAHIFSHHEYPLQYQHDLTRLLRFKLDDGKSLLIPCTEYFIRAYARNMEVCRALATLRWSDVKSVLFDDTRRDAHRWLVKPSAKMRGYDAVFLAHLLYDDYADEQIRRVNAQFISRDPSAQIFMEATPWFTGKGQLECRGRWLNDGNTFLCLNLSRSSQPDGEEIEWQTKKFDSSEGKEGGRLVLPRPVRTAEADEFLNENSHTVPDSHSEIIVVKPPPFGVIGSKRSIKKTKDVIRTDRGRLGPHPSEAGSHSSGDGSGAGKNVGKLEHAPEAELETQGFLYDIWNAFRSIMEDNPDRVTKVNWYTPPKFQNQGPPRAIRLQPTVDWEPDDKSAPSWVYLDKKTGECRGLMVLRIEVDGQNYFCFEIQPIKPEKPEYRGVLMKSHVTSMAEFEDFVQKVCSQIRYEVGRFKRMESFFPSDTKIFKHHQKDAKVFYRSRLINVFKDIGVVLQ
;
A
#
# COMPACT_ATOMS: atom_id res chain seq x y z
N MET A 1 27.09 -32.28 7.40
CA MET A 1 26.18 -31.97 8.52
C MET A 1 25.40 -30.72 8.16
N VAL A 2 24.09 -30.68 8.39
CA VAL A 2 23.31 -29.45 8.17
C VAL A 2 23.52 -28.54 9.37
N GLU A 3 24.02 -27.33 9.14
CA GLU A 3 24.30 -26.35 10.20
C GLU A 3 23.02 -25.94 10.95
N LEU A 4 23.18 -25.63 12.23
CA LEU A 4 22.13 -25.05 13.06
C LEU A 4 21.86 -23.62 12.57
N VAL A 5 20.59 -23.28 12.37
CA VAL A 5 20.22 -21.91 12.00
C VAL A 5 20.06 -21.06 13.26
N GLU A 6 20.66 -19.88 13.27
CA GLU A 6 20.44 -18.93 14.35
C GLU A 6 19.21 -18.09 14.04
N ARG A 7 18.28 -18.03 15.00
CA ARG A 7 17.09 -17.19 14.89
C ARG A 7 17.45 -15.75 15.18
N VAL A 8 16.89 -14.85 14.39
CA VAL A 8 17.00 -13.41 14.61
C VAL A 8 15.63 -12.76 14.46
N ASP A 9 15.46 -11.59 15.05
CA ASP A 9 14.22 -10.83 14.91
C ASP A 9 14.01 -10.37 13.46
N VAL A 10 12.74 -10.25 13.09
CA VAL A 10 12.37 -9.73 11.78
C VAL A 10 12.75 -8.25 11.71
N SER A 11 13.62 -7.90 10.76
CA SER A 11 14.25 -6.57 10.68
C SER A 11 13.35 -5.46 10.13
N TYR A 12 12.04 -5.66 9.96
CA TYR A 12 11.13 -4.70 9.36
C TYR A 12 9.70 -4.88 9.87
N ILE A 13 8.94 -3.78 9.87
CA ILE A 13 7.52 -3.76 10.24
C ILE A 13 6.71 -4.55 9.21
N ARG A 14 5.88 -5.47 9.69
CA ARG A 14 5.02 -6.32 8.86
C ARG A 14 3.66 -6.51 9.49
N ALA A 15 2.65 -6.76 8.67
CA ALA A 15 1.35 -7.26 9.12
C ALA A 15 1.43 -8.77 9.44
N ASP A 16 0.52 -9.26 10.29
CA ASP A 16 0.27 -10.68 10.50
C ASP A 16 -0.62 -11.23 9.37
N LEU A 17 0.00 -11.34 8.19
CA LEU A 17 -0.63 -11.85 6.98
C LEU A 17 -0.66 -13.38 7.01
N ARG A 18 -1.87 -13.96 6.99
CA ARG A 18 -2.08 -15.41 6.95
C ARG A 18 -2.95 -15.83 5.77
N HIS A 19 -2.68 -17.02 5.26
CA HIS A 19 -3.39 -17.61 4.12
C HIS A 19 -4.23 -18.79 4.59
N PRO A 20 -5.47 -18.55 5.08
CA PRO A 20 -6.28 -19.57 5.76
C PRO A 20 -6.70 -20.73 4.87
N ASP A 21 -6.78 -20.50 3.55
CA ASP A 21 -7.13 -21.47 2.52
C ASP A 21 -5.90 -22.09 1.84
N SER A 22 -4.69 -21.76 2.29
CA SER A 22 -3.44 -22.30 1.76
C SER A 22 -2.92 -23.49 2.57
N GLN A 23 -2.02 -24.25 1.93
CA GLN A 23 -1.30 -25.34 2.58
C GLN A 23 -0.38 -24.87 3.72
N VAL A 24 -0.03 -23.58 3.80
CA VAL A 24 0.86 -23.04 4.84
C VAL A 24 0.25 -23.21 6.23
N LYS A 25 -1.06 -23.02 6.37
CA LYS A 25 -1.78 -23.19 7.65
C LYS A 25 -1.75 -24.62 8.16
N MET A 26 -1.61 -25.60 7.27
CA MET A 26 -1.57 -27.03 7.62
C MET A 26 -0.18 -27.49 8.04
N LEU A 27 0.86 -26.70 7.81
CA LEU A 27 2.23 -27.06 8.19
C LEU A 27 2.38 -27.04 9.72
N GLN A 28 2.91 -28.13 10.27
CA GLN A 28 3.09 -28.32 11.71
C GLN A 28 4.51 -27.92 12.15
N GLY A 29 4.63 -27.35 13.35
CA GLY A 29 5.90 -26.91 13.90
C GLY A 29 6.52 -25.73 13.12
N ASP A 30 7.84 -25.56 13.28
CA ASP A 30 8.57 -24.45 12.69
C ASP A 30 9.05 -24.78 11.28
N GLN A 31 8.74 -23.90 10.34
CA GLN A 31 8.99 -24.08 8.92
C GLN A 31 9.90 -22.97 8.43
N LEU A 32 11.15 -23.32 8.13
CA LEU A 32 12.12 -22.42 7.52
C LEU A 32 11.87 -22.33 6.02
N VAL A 33 11.58 -21.13 5.49
CA VAL A 33 11.52 -20.92 4.03
C VAL A 33 12.90 -21.17 3.44
N TRP A 34 12.98 -22.16 2.57
CA TRP A 34 14.24 -22.64 2.01
C TRP A 34 14.42 -22.23 0.55
N TRP A 35 13.39 -22.41 -0.28
CA TRP A 35 13.49 -22.13 -1.71
C TRP A 35 12.13 -21.81 -2.35
N TYR A 36 12.15 -21.23 -3.54
CA TYR A 36 10.96 -21.03 -4.36
C TYR A 36 10.91 -22.09 -5.46
N GLY A 37 9.75 -22.72 -5.62
CA GLY A 37 9.47 -23.67 -6.67
C GLY A 37 8.86 -22.99 -7.91
N PRO A 38 8.16 -23.77 -8.76
CA PRO A 38 7.51 -23.23 -9.95
C PRO A 38 6.32 -22.32 -9.60
N ILE A 39 6.03 -21.41 -10.53
CA ILE A 39 4.83 -20.58 -10.55
C ILE A 39 3.83 -21.23 -11.51
N ARG A 40 2.54 -21.08 -11.25
CA ARG A 40 1.47 -21.49 -12.16
C ARG A 40 0.33 -20.47 -12.13
N GLN A 41 -0.48 -20.44 -13.18
CA GLN A 41 -1.74 -19.71 -13.10
C GLN A 41 -2.69 -20.48 -12.17
N ASN A 42 -3.53 -19.75 -11.47
CA ASN A 42 -4.66 -20.37 -10.78
C ASN A 42 -5.76 -20.62 -11.81
N THR A 43 -6.28 -21.84 -11.88
CA THR A 43 -7.30 -22.19 -12.88
C THR A 43 -8.61 -21.47 -12.61
N ARG A 44 -8.96 -21.26 -11.33
CA ARG A 44 -10.09 -20.46 -10.85
C ARG A 44 -9.77 -19.94 -9.44
N PRO A 45 -9.57 -18.62 -9.23
CA PRO A 45 -9.59 -17.51 -10.19
C PRO A 45 -8.24 -17.23 -10.88
N ARG A 46 -8.25 -16.92 -12.19
CA ARG A 46 -7.03 -16.65 -12.97
C ARG A 46 -6.24 -15.42 -12.56
N SER A 47 -6.85 -14.46 -11.87
CA SER A 47 -6.21 -13.21 -11.47
C SER A 47 -5.28 -13.33 -10.26
N ILE A 48 -5.21 -14.51 -9.63
CA ILE A 48 -4.34 -14.81 -8.46
C ILE A 48 -3.33 -15.89 -8.87
N PRO A 49 -2.19 -15.55 -9.49
CA PRO A 49 -1.18 -16.54 -9.83
C PRO A 49 -0.57 -17.14 -8.56
N LEU A 50 -0.17 -18.41 -8.61
CA LEU A 50 0.26 -19.16 -7.44
C LEU A 50 1.74 -19.57 -7.56
N ALA A 51 2.47 -19.44 -6.47
CA ALA A 51 3.86 -19.85 -6.35
C ALA A 51 4.01 -20.98 -5.33
N LYS A 52 4.84 -21.98 -5.66
CA LYS A 52 5.23 -23.02 -4.70
C LYS A 52 6.37 -22.51 -3.82
N VAL A 53 6.26 -22.68 -2.51
CA VAL A 53 7.31 -22.38 -1.54
C VAL A 53 7.77 -23.69 -0.90
N HIS A 54 9.08 -23.93 -0.89
CA HIS A 54 9.70 -25.09 -0.26
C HIS A 54 10.23 -24.69 1.11
N PHE A 55 9.92 -25.48 2.12
CA PHE A 55 10.35 -25.27 3.49
C PHE A 55 11.21 -26.45 3.99
N ARG A 56 11.96 -26.19 5.06
CA ARG A 56 12.57 -27.20 5.92
C ARG A 56 11.92 -27.12 7.29
N GLN A 57 11.36 -28.23 7.78
CA GLN A 57 10.87 -28.29 9.14
C GLN A 57 12.06 -28.23 10.11
N LEU A 58 12.01 -27.36 11.11
CA LEU A 58 13.07 -27.20 12.10
C LEU A 58 12.83 -28.11 13.31
N PHE A 59 13.87 -28.84 13.71
CA PHE A 59 13.92 -29.57 14.98
C PHE A 59 15.13 -29.07 15.76
N ASN A 60 14.89 -28.38 16.89
CA ASN A 60 15.95 -27.70 17.66
C ASN A 60 16.86 -26.85 16.74
N ASP A 61 16.22 -26.04 15.89
CA ASP A 61 16.86 -25.15 14.91
C ASP A 61 17.78 -25.84 13.89
N LYS A 62 17.64 -27.15 13.72
CA LYS A 62 18.27 -27.91 12.64
C LYS A 62 17.26 -28.13 11.50
N PRO A 63 17.59 -27.73 10.26
CA PRO A 63 16.74 -28.03 9.10
C PRO A 63 16.59 -29.54 8.87
N GLY A 64 15.37 -30.03 9.05
CA GLY A 64 14.95 -31.43 8.94
C GLY A 64 14.30 -31.77 7.59
N PRO A 65 13.19 -32.55 7.56
CA PRO A 65 12.46 -32.92 6.35
C PRO A 65 11.98 -31.71 5.54
N ARG A 66 11.77 -31.96 4.24
CA ARG A 66 11.26 -30.96 3.30
C ARG A 66 9.73 -30.97 3.31
N THR A 67 9.13 -29.80 3.33
CA THR A 67 7.69 -29.60 3.12
C THR A 67 7.50 -28.55 2.03
N SER A 68 6.26 -28.37 1.56
CA SER A 68 5.95 -27.30 0.62
C SER A 68 4.53 -26.82 0.77
N ALA A 69 4.31 -25.56 0.42
CA ALA A 69 2.98 -24.98 0.32
C ALA A 69 2.86 -24.16 -0.96
N ILE A 70 1.62 -23.80 -1.29
CA ILE A 70 1.29 -22.94 -2.42
C ILE A 70 0.69 -21.66 -1.86
N VAL A 71 1.18 -20.51 -2.33
CA VAL A 71 0.76 -19.17 -1.89
C VAL A 71 0.51 -18.28 -3.11
N PRO A 72 -0.27 -17.19 -2.98
CA PRO A 72 -0.35 -16.18 -4.02
C PRO A 72 1.03 -15.61 -4.36
N LEU A 73 1.34 -15.44 -5.64
CA LEU A 73 2.60 -14.86 -6.11
C LEU A 73 2.83 -13.48 -5.51
N SER A 74 1.78 -12.66 -5.40
CA SER A 74 1.82 -11.33 -4.80
C SER A 74 2.28 -11.35 -3.34
N SER A 75 2.07 -12.47 -2.66
CA SER A 75 2.46 -12.68 -1.26
C SER A 75 3.90 -13.21 -1.10
N LEU A 76 4.53 -13.65 -2.20
CA LEU A 76 5.86 -14.28 -2.17
C LEU A 76 6.96 -13.41 -1.53
N PRO A 77 6.98 -12.07 -1.66
CA PRO A 77 7.94 -11.22 -0.95
C PRO A 77 7.92 -11.39 0.57
N HIS A 78 6.78 -11.78 1.16
CA HIS A 78 6.69 -12.01 2.62
C HIS A 78 7.34 -13.33 3.05
N TYR A 79 7.36 -14.32 2.17
CA TYR A 79 8.02 -15.61 2.37
C TYR A 79 9.50 -15.53 1.95
N ARG A 80 10.28 -14.63 2.55
CA ARG A 80 11.72 -14.53 2.24
C ARG A 80 12.47 -15.79 2.67
N LYS A 81 13.46 -16.22 1.89
CA LYS A 81 14.33 -17.35 2.24
C LYS A 81 15.08 -17.01 3.53
N GLY A 82 14.99 -17.88 4.53
CA GLY A 82 15.49 -17.61 5.88
C GLY A 82 14.41 -17.29 6.91
N THR A 83 13.19 -16.93 6.50
CA THR A 83 12.09 -16.68 7.46
C THR A 83 11.53 -17.97 8.03
N ILE A 84 11.13 -17.95 9.31
CA ILE A 84 10.54 -19.08 10.02
C ILE A 84 9.05 -18.82 10.26
N TRP A 85 8.24 -19.80 9.87
CA TRP A 85 6.79 -19.75 9.96
C TRP A 85 6.27 -20.85 10.89
N ARG A 86 5.28 -20.52 11.71
CA ARG A 86 4.55 -21.45 12.58
C ARG A 86 3.06 -21.19 12.44
N SER A 87 2.29 -22.21 12.08
CA SER A 87 0.83 -22.13 11.94
C SER A 87 0.36 -20.96 11.05
N GLY A 88 1.08 -20.70 9.95
CA GLY A 88 0.77 -19.62 9.01
C GLY A 88 1.23 -18.22 9.43
N LYS A 89 1.83 -18.04 10.61
CA LYS A 89 2.43 -16.77 11.05
C LYS A 89 3.95 -16.82 10.90
N CYS A 90 4.57 -15.75 10.39
CA CYS A 90 6.01 -15.60 10.47
C CYS A 90 6.41 -15.18 11.88
N ILE A 91 7.31 -15.94 12.51
CA ILE A 91 7.69 -15.76 13.91
C ILE A 91 9.13 -15.31 14.09
N SER A 92 10.00 -15.47 13.09
CA SER A 92 11.41 -15.04 13.14
C SER A 92 12.03 -15.04 11.73
N ASP A 93 13.22 -14.44 11.62
CA ASP A 93 14.13 -14.61 10.50
C ASP A 93 15.36 -15.42 10.95
N THR A 94 16.32 -15.67 10.07
CA THR A 94 17.55 -16.40 10.41
C THR A 94 18.81 -15.74 9.87
N ASN A 95 19.95 -16.19 10.39
CA ASN A 95 21.27 -15.89 9.84
C ASN A 95 21.58 -16.66 8.53
N LEU A 96 20.63 -17.43 7.96
CA LEU A 96 20.82 -18.23 6.73
C LEU A 96 21.35 -17.39 5.56
N ALA A 97 20.94 -16.11 5.53
CA ALA A 97 21.37 -15.08 4.59
C ALA A 97 22.08 -13.92 5.34
N SER A 98 22.96 -14.22 6.29
CA SER A 98 23.60 -13.21 7.16
C SER A 98 24.63 -12.34 6.43
N THR A 99 25.32 -12.88 5.43
CA THR A 99 26.36 -12.13 4.73
C THR A 99 25.71 -11.19 3.72
N THR A 100 25.65 -9.90 4.06
CA THR A 100 25.32 -8.82 3.12
C THR A 100 26.55 -8.46 2.30
N ARG A 101 26.43 -8.48 0.97
CA ARG A 101 27.49 -8.06 0.05
C ARG A 101 26.90 -7.19 -1.05
N VAL A 102 27.65 -6.17 -1.44
CA VAL A 102 27.39 -5.38 -2.64
C VAL A 102 28.29 -5.93 -3.74
N PHE A 103 27.70 -6.17 -4.91
CA PHE A 103 28.39 -6.66 -6.09
C PHE A 103 28.24 -5.65 -7.21
N ASP A 104 29.37 -5.27 -7.83
CA ASP A 104 29.37 -4.61 -9.13
C ASP A 104 28.98 -5.63 -10.20
N VAL A 105 27.99 -5.28 -11.00
CA VAL A 105 27.43 -6.14 -12.04
C VAL A 105 27.27 -5.38 -13.35
N ASP A 106 27.20 -6.14 -14.43
CA ASP A 106 26.87 -5.63 -15.75
C ASP A 106 25.50 -6.18 -16.18
N PHE A 107 24.53 -5.28 -16.28
CA PHE A 107 23.18 -5.61 -16.75
C PHE A 107 23.10 -5.73 -18.28
N GLY A 108 24.18 -5.39 -19.00
CA GLY A 108 24.32 -5.62 -20.43
C GLY A 108 24.34 -7.11 -20.81
N LYS A 109 24.01 -7.41 -22.07
CA LYS A 109 23.76 -8.78 -22.58
C LYS A 109 24.92 -9.78 -22.35
N THR A 110 26.16 -9.30 -22.22
CA THR A 110 27.35 -10.15 -22.02
C THR A 110 27.71 -10.36 -20.54
N GLY A 111 27.14 -9.54 -19.66
CA GLY A 111 27.40 -9.50 -18.21
C GLY A 111 26.67 -10.56 -17.40
N TRP A 112 25.62 -11.16 -17.98
CA TRP A 112 24.80 -12.17 -17.34
C TRP A 112 24.42 -13.33 -18.28
N SER A 113 23.99 -14.43 -17.68
CA SER A 113 23.39 -15.58 -18.37
C SER A 113 22.31 -16.21 -17.49
N VAL A 114 21.41 -17.01 -18.06
CA VAL A 114 20.46 -17.82 -17.28
C VAL A 114 20.94 -19.27 -17.25
N THR A 115 20.81 -19.91 -16.08
CA THR A 115 21.14 -21.32 -15.89
C THR A 115 20.17 -21.96 -14.89
N SER A 116 20.34 -23.24 -14.61
CA SER A 116 19.67 -24.00 -13.55
C SER A 116 20.67 -25.02 -13.01
N ARG A 117 20.37 -25.64 -11.86
CA ARG A 117 21.24 -26.72 -11.36
C ARG A 117 21.26 -27.90 -12.32
N ALA A 118 20.11 -28.26 -12.90
CA ALA A 118 20.02 -29.32 -13.89
C ALA A 118 20.94 -29.07 -15.11
N GLU A 119 20.98 -27.84 -15.64
CA GLU A 119 21.88 -27.48 -16.75
C GLU A 119 23.35 -27.47 -16.34
N LEU A 120 23.67 -26.93 -15.15
CA LEU A 120 25.04 -26.95 -14.64
C LEU A 120 25.57 -28.38 -14.56
N ILE A 121 24.76 -29.32 -14.07
CA ILE A 121 25.12 -30.75 -14.05
C ILE A 121 25.31 -31.29 -15.47
N LYS A 122 24.35 -31.03 -16.37
CA LYS A 122 24.42 -31.49 -17.78
C LYS A 122 25.68 -30.97 -18.50
N GLN A 123 26.15 -29.79 -18.14
CA GLN A 123 27.34 -29.15 -18.73
C GLN A 123 28.66 -29.52 -18.02
N GLY A 124 28.64 -30.41 -17.02
CA GLY A 124 29.83 -30.76 -16.23
C GLY A 124 30.26 -29.68 -15.22
N ASN A 125 29.43 -28.66 -14.98
CA ASN A 125 29.67 -27.51 -14.11
C ASN A 125 28.94 -27.60 -12.76
N ALA A 126 28.69 -28.81 -12.25
CA ALA A 126 27.95 -29.03 -11.01
C ALA A 126 28.59 -28.36 -9.78
N HIS A 127 29.90 -28.16 -9.80
CA HIS A 127 30.66 -27.48 -8.74
C HIS A 127 30.23 -26.03 -8.53
N ILE A 128 29.72 -25.33 -9.56
CA ILE A 128 29.26 -23.94 -9.45
C ILE A 128 28.09 -23.79 -8.46
N PHE A 129 27.22 -24.81 -8.38
CA PHE A 129 26.10 -24.84 -7.43
C PHE A 129 25.77 -26.27 -7.00
N SER A 130 26.61 -26.82 -6.13
CA SER A 130 26.49 -28.19 -5.65
C SER A 130 25.25 -28.39 -4.76
N HIS A 131 24.60 -29.55 -4.89
CA HIS A 131 23.53 -29.96 -3.98
C HIS A 131 24.06 -30.21 -2.56
N HIS A 132 25.35 -30.52 -2.39
CA HIS A 132 25.93 -30.79 -1.08
C HIS A 132 26.11 -29.51 -0.25
N GLU A 133 26.48 -28.40 -0.88
CA GLU A 133 26.68 -27.11 -0.20
C GLU A 133 25.35 -26.39 0.09
N TYR A 134 24.34 -26.58 -0.78
CA TYR A 134 22.99 -26.07 -0.56
C TYR A 134 21.92 -27.03 -1.14
N PRO A 135 21.40 -27.96 -0.33
CA PRO A 135 20.46 -28.98 -0.80
C PRO A 135 19.13 -28.37 -1.25
N LEU A 136 18.76 -28.51 -2.52
CA LEU A 136 17.40 -28.13 -2.99
C LEU A 136 16.43 -29.30 -2.86
N GLN A 137 15.18 -29.15 -3.34
CA GLN A 137 14.22 -30.26 -3.37
C GLN A 137 14.73 -31.41 -4.25
N TYR A 138 15.29 -31.08 -5.41
CA TYR A 138 15.80 -32.04 -6.37
C TYR A 138 17.30 -31.82 -6.62
N GLN A 139 18.02 -32.90 -6.96
CA GLN A 139 19.42 -32.78 -7.39
C GLN A 139 19.52 -32.13 -8.77
N HIS A 140 18.65 -32.54 -9.69
CA HIS A 140 18.48 -31.92 -11.01
C HIS A 140 17.36 -30.87 -10.99
N ASP A 141 17.50 -29.85 -10.13
CA ASP A 141 16.48 -28.81 -9.97
C ASP A 141 16.41 -27.89 -11.20
N LEU A 142 15.17 -27.63 -11.66
CA LEU A 142 14.86 -26.85 -12.87
C LEU A 142 14.63 -25.36 -12.59
N THR A 143 14.62 -24.93 -11.33
CA THR A 143 14.48 -23.50 -10.99
C THR A 143 15.59 -22.70 -11.64
N ARG A 144 15.20 -21.61 -12.32
CA ARG A 144 16.12 -20.78 -13.10
C ARG A 144 16.86 -19.82 -12.18
N LEU A 145 18.12 -19.60 -12.52
CA LEU A 145 19.08 -18.76 -11.84
C LEU A 145 19.63 -17.75 -12.84
N LEU A 146 19.56 -16.47 -12.49
CA LEU A 146 20.31 -15.42 -13.14
C LEU A 146 21.75 -15.45 -12.61
N ARG A 147 22.71 -15.65 -13.51
CA ARG A 147 24.14 -15.69 -13.22
C ARG A 147 24.81 -14.43 -13.75
N PHE A 148 25.27 -13.57 -12.87
CA PHE A 148 26.17 -12.46 -13.24
C PHE A 148 27.62 -12.93 -13.19
N LYS A 149 28.39 -12.47 -14.17
CA LYS A 149 29.85 -12.55 -14.12
C LYS A 149 30.36 -11.42 -13.24
N LEU A 150 31.21 -11.75 -12.28
CA LEU A 150 31.89 -10.79 -11.42
C LEU A 150 33.35 -10.66 -11.87
N ASP A 151 34.04 -9.68 -11.30
CA ASP A 151 35.49 -9.56 -11.44
C ASP A 151 36.20 -10.81 -10.87
N ASP A 152 37.46 -11.00 -11.28
CA ASP A 152 38.31 -12.13 -10.89
C ASP A 152 37.76 -13.52 -11.24
N GLY A 153 36.85 -13.60 -12.21
CA GLY A 153 36.26 -14.86 -12.67
C GLY A 153 35.20 -15.46 -11.75
N LYS A 154 34.80 -14.73 -10.69
CA LYS A 154 33.75 -15.15 -9.76
C LYS A 154 32.36 -14.99 -10.39
N SER A 155 31.34 -15.54 -9.73
CA SER A 155 29.95 -15.36 -10.18
C SER A 155 28.96 -15.14 -9.06
N LEU A 156 27.90 -14.40 -9.37
CA LEU A 156 26.74 -14.17 -8.50
C LEU A 156 25.54 -14.90 -9.09
N LEU A 157 24.94 -15.79 -8.30
CA LEU A 157 23.70 -16.50 -8.64
C LEU A 157 22.52 -15.89 -7.90
N ILE A 158 21.47 -15.53 -8.62
CA ILE A 158 20.21 -15.02 -8.07
C ILE A 158 19.06 -15.87 -8.62
N PRO A 159 18.18 -16.45 -7.80
CA PRO A 159 16.96 -17.09 -8.28
C PRO A 159 16.16 -16.12 -9.14
N CYS A 160 15.76 -16.52 -10.35
CA CYS A 160 14.99 -15.65 -11.24
C CYS A 160 13.68 -15.19 -10.58
N THR A 161 13.04 -16.04 -9.80
CA THR A 161 11.86 -15.66 -9.01
C THR A 161 12.16 -14.58 -7.96
N GLU A 162 13.32 -14.63 -7.30
CA GLU A 162 13.75 -13.57 -6.36
C GLU A 162 13.99 -12.25 -7.11
N TYR A 163 14.70 -12.32 -8.25
CA TYR A 163 14.96 -11.15 -9.08
C TYR A 163 13.66 -10.52 -9.59
N PHE A 164 12.70 -11.34 -10.04
CA PHE A 164 11.41 -10.88 -10.52
C PHE A 164 10.60 -10.13 -9.45
N ILE A 165 10.36 -10.74 -8.29
CA ILE A 165 9.49 -10.16 -7.26
C ILE A 165 10.13 -8.98 -6.50
N ARG A 166 11.44 -8.75 -6.68
CA ARG A 166 12.17 -7.67 -5.98
C ARG A 166 12.68 -6.57 -6.92
N ALA A 167 13.21 -6.93 -8.09
CA ALA A 167 13.91 -6.00 -8.98
C ALA A 167 13.11 -5.57 -10.22
N TYR A 168 12.05 -6.28 -10.62
CA TYR A 168 11.21 -5.80 -11.75
C TYR A 168 10.35 -4.63 -11.30
N ALA A 169 9.57 -4.78 -10.24
CA ALA A 169 8.75 -3.69 -9.72
C ALA A 169 8.53 -3.84 -8.23
N ARG A 170 8.39 -2.69 -7.55
CA ARG A 170 8.09 -2.64 -6.12
C ARG A 170 6.62 -2.92 -5.82
N ASN A 171 5.76 -2.69 -6.80
CA ASN A 171 4.34 -3.04 -6.77
C ASN A 171 4.12 -4.46 -7.29
N MET A 172 3.61 -5.35 -6.44
CA MET A 172 3.31 -6.73 -6.89
C MET A 172 2.14 -6.80 -7.88
N GLU A 173 1.36 -5.73 -8.06
CA GLU A 173 0.37 -5.63 -9.13
C GLU A 173 1.03 -5.76 -10.52
N VAL A 174 2.25 -5.25 -10.69
CA VAL A 174 3.03 -5.42 -11.92
C VAL A 174 3.36 -6.90 -12.14
N CYS A 175 3.90 -7.57 -11.12
CA CYS A 175 4.24 -8.98 -11.21
C CYS A 175 3.01 -9.86 -11.48
N ARG A 176 1.89 -9.56 -10.81
CA ARG A 176 0.60 -10.23 -11.02
C ARG A 176 0.08 -10.04 -12.43
N ALA A 177 0.09 -8.81 -12.95
CA ALA A 177 -0.33 -8.51 -14.32
C ALA A 177 0.52 -9.28 -15.34
N LEU A 178 1.86 -9.24 -15.21
CA LEU A 178 2.78 -9.97 -16.08
C LEU A 178 2.56 -11.50 -16.03
N ALA A 179 2.14 -12.05 -14.90
CA ALA A 179 1.92 -13.48 -14.75
C ALA A 179 0.53 -13.97 -15.19
N THR A 180 -0.44 -13.08 -15.40
CA THR A 180 -1.85 -13.49 -15.61
C THR A 180 -2.53 -12.88 -16.82
N LEU A 181 -2.03 -11.75 -17.33
CA LEU A 181 -2.71 -10.97 -18.37
C LEU A 181 -1.99 -11.07 -19.71
N ARG A 182 -2.76 -10.96 -20.80
CA ARG A 182 -2.17 -10.78 -22.14
C ARG A 182 -1.46 -9.43 -22.20
N TRP A 183 -0.50 -9.29 -23.11
CA TRP A 183 0.34 -8.10 -23.19
C TRP A 183 -0.44 -6.77 -23.34
N SER A 184 -1.52 -6.77 -24.14
CA SER A 184 -2.42 -5.61 -24.26
C SER A 184 -3.04 -5.22 -22.92
N ASP A 185 -3.46 -6.21 -22.14
CA ASP A 185 -4.14 -6.02 -20.86
C ASP A 185 -3.13 -5.63 -19.77
N VAL A 186 -1.88 -6.13 -19.85
CA VAL A 186 -0.77 -5.63 -19.02
C VAL A 186 -0.61 -4.13 -19.24
N LYS A 187 -0.52 -3.66 -20.48
CA LYS A 187 -0.36 -2.23 -20.77
C LYS A 187 -1.57 -1.42 -20.23
N SER A 188 -2.80 -1.92 -20.39
CA SER A 188 -4.00 -1.26 -19.84
C SER A 188 -4.06 -1.21 -18.31
N VAL A 189 -3.46 -2.19 -17.62
CA VAL A 189 -3.35 -2.17 -16.15
C VAL A 189 -2.29 -1.19 -15.67
N LEU A 190 -1.21 -1.00 -16.43
CA LEU A 190 -0.08 -0.15 -16.03
C LEU A 190 -0.24 1.31 -16.46
N PHE A 191 -0.88 1.57 -17.59
CA PHE A 191 -0.95 2.89 -18.23
C PHE A 191 -2.39 3.30 -18.51
N ASP A 192 -2.66 4.59 -18.30
CA ASP A 192 -3.87 5.24 -18.80
C ASP A 192 -3.75 5.59 -20.30
N ASP A 193 -2.53 5.83 -20.77
CA ASP A 193 -2.20 6.15 -22.16
C ASP A 193 -0.76 5.67 -22.45
N THR A 194 -0.59 4.99 -23.56
CA THR A 194 0.70 4.37 -23.98
C THR A 194 1.35 5.11 -25.14
N ARG A 195 0.83 6.28 -25.53
CA ARG A 195 1.47 7.11 -26.57
C ARG A 195 2.77 7.69 -26.05
N ARG A 196 3.86 7.45 -26.78
CA ARG A 196 5.18 8.05 -26.54
C ARG A 196 5.12 9.53 -26.91
N ASP A 197 5.67 10.38 -26.05
CA ASP A 197 5.98 11.77 -26.39
C ASP A 197 7.34 11.80 -27.12
N ALA A 198 7.47 12.66 -28.14
CA ALA A 198 8.65 12.70 -28.99
C ALA A 198 9.87 13.38 -28.34
N HIS A 199 9.66 14.19 -27.31
CA HIS A 199 10.69 15.07 -26.75
C HIS A 199 11.02 14.78 -25.28
N ARG A 200 10.21 13.95 -24.61
CA ARG A 200 10.34 13.70 -23.17
C ARG A 200 9.79 12.35 -22.77
N TRP A 201 10.27 11.84 -21.65
CA TRP A 201 9.73 10.61 -21.05
C TRP A 201 8.48 10.93 -20.23
N LEU A 202 7.37 11.17 -20.93
CA LEU A 202 6.05 11.37 -20.32
C LEU A 202 5.38 10.02 -20.04
N VAL A 203 5.11 9.74 -18.77
CA VAL A 203 4.40 8.55 -18.31
C VAL A 203 3.04 8.96 -17.77
N LYS A 204 1.99 8.38 -18.34
CA LYS A 204 0.59 8.52 -17.90
C LYS A 204 0.14 7.19 -17.26
N PRO A 205 0.41 6.99 -15.96
CA PRO A 205 0.10 5.75 -15.26
C PRO A 205 -1.39 5.54 -15.06
N SER A 206 -1.80 4.29 -14.85
CA SER A 206 -3.12 3.98 -14.33
C SER A 206 -3.24 4.32 -12.84
N ALA A 207 -4.47 4.33 -12.31
CA ALA A 207 -4.74 4.53 -10.89
C ALA A 207 -4.12 3.45 -9.97
N LYS A 208 -3.70 2.30 -10.51
CA LYS A 208 -3.06 1.20 -9.75
C LYS A 208 -1.57 1.43 -9.52
N MET A 209 -0.95 2.32 -10.28
CA MET A 209 0.50 2.56 -10.23
C MET A 209 0.81 3.80 -9.38
N ARG A 210 2.01 3.82 -8.78
CA ARG A 210 2.45 4.92 -7.90
C ARG A 210 3.80 5.47 -8.33
N GLY A 211 4.20 6.60 -7.77
CA GLY A 211 5.43 7.29 -8.17
C GLY A 211 6.71 6.44 -8.03
N TYR A 212 6.73 5.43 -7.17
CA TYR A 212 7.86 4.50 -7.06
C TYR A 212 7.95 3.50 -8.24
N ASP A 213 6.92 3.38 -9.07
CA ASP A 213 6.89 2.57 -10.28
C ASP A 213 7.37 3.36 -11.52
N ALA A 214 7.59 4.68 -11.39
CA ALA A 214 7.84 5.59 -12.51
C ALA A 214 9.01 5.16 -13.41
N VAL A 215 10.14 4.76 -12.82
CA VAL A 215 11.32 4.35 -13.59
C VAL A 215 11.03 3.08 -14.40
N PHE A 216 10.42 2.07 -13.79
CA PHE A 216 10.05 0.83 -14.49
C PHE A 216 9.05 1.10 -15.62
N LEU A 217 8.00 1.89 -15.36
CA LEU A 217 7.01 2.25 -16.37
C LEU A 217 7.61 3.07 -17.51
N ALA A 218 8.52 4.00 -17.21
CA ALA A 218 9.15 4.82 -18.24
C ALA A 218 10.03 3.98 -19.16
N HIS A 219 10.86 3.08 -18.63
CA HIS A 219 11.62 2.14 -19.45
C HIS A 219 10.71 1.19 -20.24
N LEU A 220 9.68 0.63 -19.61
CA LEU A 220 8.70 -0.20 -20.33
C LEU A 220 8.01 0.55 -21.48
N LEU A 221 7.91 1.88 -21.41
CA LEU A 221 7.26 2.69 -22.43
C LEU A 221 8.24 3.15 -23.52
N TYR A 222 9.44 3.61 -23.16
CA TYR A 222 10.38 4.31 -24.05
C TYR A 222 11.65 3.52 -24.41
N ASP A 223 11.98 2.47 -23.66
CA ASP A 223 13.17 1.64 -23.89
C ASP A 223 12.78 0.31 -24.53
N ASP A 224 13.16 0.11 -25.79
CA ASP A 224 12.79 -1.08 -26.55
C ASP A 224 13.45 -2.36 -25.99
N TYR A 225 14.64 -2.27 -25.37
CA TYR A 225 15.25 -3.41 -24.68
C TYR A 225 14.41 -3.80 -23.47
N ALA A 226 13.96 -2.80 -22.68
CA ALA A 226 13.11 -3.06 -21.53
C ALA A 226 11.77 -3.67 -21.93
N ASP A 227 11.09 -3.11 -22.94
CA ASP A 227 9.84 -3.67 -23.47
C ASP A 227 10.02 -5.13 -23.90
N GLU A 228 11.10 -5.44 -24.62
CA GLU A 228 11.42 -6.80 -25.05
C GLU A 228 11.63 -7.76 -23.86
N GLN A 229 12.47 -7.41 -22.89
CA GLN A 229 12.75 -8.29 -21.74
C GLN A 229 11.51 -8.50 -20.86
N ILE A 230 10.72 -7.45 -20.62
CA ILE A 230 9.49 -7.54 -19.81
C ILE A 230 8.43 -8.38 -20.54
N ARG A 231 8.29 -8.19 -21.86
CA ARG A 231 7.38 -8.99 -22.69
C ARG A 231 7.78 -10.46 -22.72
N ARG A 232 9.09 -10.79 -22.73
CA ARG A 232 9.59 -12.18 -22.63
C ARG A 232 9.19 -12.85 -21.32
N VAL A 233 9.18 -12.12 -20.20
CA VAL A 233 8.66 -12.66 -18.93
C VAL A 233 7.17 -12.97 -19.06
N ASN A 234 6.36 -12.04 -19.56
CA ASN A 234 4.93 -12.26 -19.77
C ASN A 234 4.65 -13.46 -20.70
N ALA A 235 5.39 -13.58 -21.81
CA ALA A 235 5.23 -14.65 -22.78
C ALA A 235 5.38 -16.05 -22.18
N GLN A 236 6.23 -16.22 -21.16
CA GLN A 236 6.39 -17.51 -20.47
C GLN A 236 5.12 -17.98 -19.75
N PHE A 237 4.27 -17.04 -19.32
CA PHE A 237 2.99 -17.34 -18.67
C PHE A 237 1.85 -17.54 -19.66
N ILE A 238 1.81 -16.72 -20.71
CA ILE A 238 0.67 -16.69 -21.65
C ILE A 238 0.77 -17.77 -22.73
N SER A 239 1.98 -18.22 -23.08
CA SER A 239 2.18 -19.27 -24.10
C SER A 239 1.96 -20.70 -23.61
N ARG A 240 1.70 -20.89 -22.31
CA ARG A 240 1.60 -22.23 -21.69
C ARG A 240 0.18 -22.49 -21.20
N ASP A 241 -0.14 -23.77 -21.03
CA ASP A 241 -1.37 -24.16 -20.35
C ASP A 241 -1.44 -23.55 -18.94
N PRO A 242 -2.59 -23.05 -18.47
CA PRO A 242 -2.71 -22.43 -17.14
C PRO A 242 -2.25 -23.34 -15.98
N SER A 243 -2.35 -24.66 -16.13
CA SER A 243 -1.91 -25.63 -15.12
C SER A 243 -0.41 -25.92 -15.15
N ALA A 244 0.29 -25.49 -16.21
CA ALA A 244 1.70 -25.76 -16.40
C ALA A 244 2.55 -25.15 -15.28
N GLN A 245 3.56 -25.90 -14.85
CA GLN A 245 4.57 -25.41 -13.94
C GLN A 245 5.58 -24.57 -14.72
N ILE A 246 5.77 -23.33 -14.27
CA ILE A 246 6.65 -22.35 -14.89
C ILE A 246 7.84 -22.13 -13.97
N PHE A 247 9.00 -22.62 -14.40
CA PHE A 247 10.29 -22.24 -13.84
C PHE A 247 10.74 -20.98 -14.57
N MET A 248 10.32 -19.82 -14.08
CA MET A 248 10.43 -18.58 -14.84
C MET A 248 11.87 -18.12 -15.03
N GLU A 249 12.17 -17.59 -16.20
CA GLU A 249 13.37 -16.81 -16.49
C GLU A 249 13.05 -15.32 -16.32
N ALA A 250 13.76 -14.67 -15.41
CA ALA A 250 13.73 -13.23 -15.23
C ALA A 250 15.14 -12.70 -15.41
N THR A 251 15.29 -11.77 -16.34
CA THR A 251 16.56 -11.19 -16.78
C THR A 251 16.60 -9.69 -16.46
N PRO A 252 17.77 -9.04 -16.49
CA PRO A 252 17.82 -7.59 -16.39
C PRO A 252 16.97 -6.90 -17.45
N TRP A 253 16.00 -6.09 -17.02
CA TRP A 253 15.12 -5.32 -17.88
C TRP A 253 15.72 -3.97 -18.33
N PHE A 254 16.92 -3.64 -17.86
CA PHE A 254 17.71 -2.51 -18.34
C PHE A 254 19.16 -2.94 -18.56
N THR A 255 19.97 -2.08 -19.19
CA THR A 255 21.38 -2.34 -19.47
C THR A 255 22.28 -1.31 -18.79
N GLY A 256 23.58 -1.61 -18.70
CA GLY A 256 24.58 -0.74 -18.08
C GLY A 256 25.26 -1.38 -16.87
N LYS A 257 26.28 -0.71 -16.35
CA LYS A 257 26.92 -1.10 -15.09
C LYS A 257 26.06 -0.67 -13.91
N GLY A 258 26.13 -1.42 -12.83
CA GLY A 258 25.50 -1.03 -11.57
C GLY A 258 25.80 -2.01 -10.48
N GLN A 259 25.00 -1.95 -9.42
CA GLN A 259 25.26 -2.69 -8.19
C GLN A 259 24.03 -3.45 -7.72
N LEU A 260 24.27 -4.61 -7.11
CA LEU A 260 23.25 -5.39 -6.40
C LEU A 260 23.71 -5.62 -4.96
N GLU A 261 22.82 -5.38 -4.01
CA GLU A 261 23.05 -5.74 -2.61
C GLU A 261 22.30 -7.05 -2.33
N CYS A 262 23.07 -8.07 -2.00
CA CYS A 262 22.59 -9.44 -1.82
C CYS A 262 22.90 -9.93 -0.42
N ARG A 263 21.95 -10.66 0.16
CA ARG A 263 22.12 -11.43 1.39
C ARG A 263 22.12 -12.92 1.05
N GLY A 264 23.17 -13.63 1.44
CA GLY A 264 23.40 -14.98 0.93
C GLY A 264 24.63 -15.66 1.51
N ARG A 265 25.19 -16.60 0.74
CA ARG A 265 26.37 -17.40 1.12
C ARG A 265 27.30 -17.64 -0.05
N TRP A 266 28.58 -17.77 0.25
CA TRP A 266 29.58 -18.27 -0.69
C TRP A 266 29.48 -19.79 -0.83
N LEU A 267 29.66 -20.26 -2.04
CA LEU A 267 29.72 -21.66 -2.47
C LEU A 267 30.96 -21.83 -3.37
N ASN A 268 31.23 -23.06 -3.79
CA ASN A 268 32.28 -23.38 -4.76
C ASN A 268 33.64 -22.79 -4.32
N ASP A 269 34.01 -23.04 -3.07
CA ASP A 269 35.24 -22.55 -2.43
C ASP A 269 35.41 -21.02 -2.50
N GLY A 270 34.30 -20.28 -2.44
CA GLY A 270 34.32 -18.81 -2.50
C GLY A 270 34.30 -18.21 -3.91
N ASN A 271 34.11 -19.03 -4.95
CA ASN A 271 34.04 -18.56 -6.33
C ASN A 271 32.62 -18.21 -6.81
N THR A 272 31.60 -18.68 -6.09
CA THR A 272 30.20 -18.39 -6.42
C THR A 272 29.45 -17.85 -5.21
N PHE A 273 28.85 -16.67 -5.31
CA PHE A 273 27.93 -16.18 -4.28
C PHE A 273 26.49 -16.53 -4.66
N LEU A 274 25.78 -17.22 -3.77
CA LEU A 274 24.35 -17.48 -3.91
C LEU A 274 23.54 -16.42 -3.16
N CYS A 275 22.88 -15.54 -3.89
CA CYS A 275 21.93 -14.58 -3.35
C CYS A 275 20.62 -15.28 -2.97
N LEU A 276 20.34 -15.35 -1.66
CA LEU A 276 19.08 -15.88 -1.15
C LEU A 276 18.01 -14.80 -1.05
N ASN A 277 18.42 -13.58 -0.69
CA ASN A 277 17.57 -12.40 -0.56
C ASN A 277 18.23 -11.21 -1.27
N LEU A 278 17.52 -10.62 -2.24
CA LEU A 278 17.97 -9.40 -2.92
C LEU A 278 17.39 -8.18 -2.19
N SER A 279 18.22 -7.31 -1.63
CA SER A 279 17.75 -6.18 -0.81
C SER A 279 17.74 -4.84 -1.54
N ARG A 280 18.70 -4.62 -2.45
CA ARG A 280 18.82 -3.36 -3.18
C ARG A 280 19.38 -3.60 -4.59
N SER A 281 19.06 -2.69 -5.49
CA SER A 281 19.58 -2.66 -6.85
C SER A 281 19.83 -1.22 -7.30
N SER A 282 20.82 -1.03 -8.17
CA SER A 282 20.87 0.16 -9.02
C SER A 282 19.61 0.26 -9.87
N GLN A 283 19.26 1.49 -10.24
CA GLN A 283 18.26 1.79 -11.25
C GLN A 283 18.95 2.26 -12.53
N PRO A 284 18.31 2.12 -13.70
CA PRO A 284 18.84 2.70 -14.92
C PRO A 284 18.88 4.23 -14.82
N ASP A 285 20.01 4.79 -15.25
CA ASP A 285 20.19 6.23 -15.39
C ASP A 285 19.38 6.77 -16.60
N GLY A 286 19.22 8.09 -16.64
CA GLY A 286 18.59 8.78 -17.77
C GLY A 286 18.01 10.12 -17.38
N GLU A 287 17.41 10.79 -18.37
CA GLU A 287 16.76 12.09 -18.21
C GLU A 287 15.59 12.07 -17.21
N GLU A 288 15.17 13.25 -16.76
CA GLU A 288 14.00 13.39 -15.89
C GLU A 288 12.74 12.74 -16.48
N ILE A 289 12.00 12.00 -15.64
CA ILE A 289 10.73 11.39 -16.01
C ILE A 289 9.59 12.34 -15.62
N GLU A 290 8.72 12.64 -16.57
CA GLU A 290 7.46 13.33 -16.27
C GLU A 290 6.37 12.32 -15.91
N TRP A 291 5.91 12.35 -14.67
CA TRP A 291 4.86 11.49 -14.15
C TRP A 291 3.54 12.25 -14.06
N GLN A 292 2.65 12.03 -15.03
CA GLN A 292 1.40 12.79 -15.16
C GLN A 292 0.18 11.96 -14.76
N THR A 293 -0.40 12.25 -13.60
CA THR A 293 -1.66 11.61 -13.16
C THR A 293 -2.87 12.44 -13.55
N LYS A 294 -4.02 11.78 -13.75
CA LYS A 294 -5.29 12.50 -13.96
C LYS A 294 -5.76 13.14 -12.67
N LYS A 295 -6.24 14.37 -12.77
CA LYS A 295 -7.01 15.07 -11.74
C LYS A 295 -8.33 15.50 -12.36
N PHE A 296 -9.42 14.93 -11.88
CA PHE A 296 -10.74 15.35 -12.32
C PHE A 296 -11.15 16.61 -11.54
N ASP A 297 -11.57 17.65 -12.26
CA ASP A 297 -12.06 18.90 -11.68
C ASP A 297 -13.50 19.14 -12.12
N SER A 298 -14.41 19.04 -11.15
CA SER A 298 -15.84 19.19 -11.33
C SER A 298 -16.40 20.53 -10.86
N SER A 299 -15.55 21.50 -10.48
CA SER A 299 -16.00 22.78 -9.91
C SER A 299 -16.98 23.54 -10.82
N GLU A 300 -16.76 23.46 -12.13
CA GLU A 300 -17.53 24.13 -13.17
C GLU A 300 -18.49 23.20 -13.93
N GLY A 301 -18.55 21.92 -13.53
CA GLY A 301 -19.39 20.90 -14.17
C GLY A 301 -20.88 21.09 -13.93
N LYS A 302 -21.73 20.59 -14.86
CA LYS A 302 -23.18 20.53 -14.68
C LYS A 302 -23.54 19.38 -13.72
N GLU A 303 -24.74 19.45 -13.13
CA GLU A 303 -25.28 18.30 -12.41
C GLU A 303 -25.65 17.17 -13.38
N GLY A 304 -25.56 15.93 -12.93
CA GLY A 304 -25.83 14.74 -13.76
C GLY A 304 -24.57 13.96 -14.16
N GLY A 305 -23.42 14.26 -13.57
CA GLY A 305 -22.19 13.50 -13.76
C GLY A 305 -22.28 12.07 -13.22
N ARG A 306 -21.25 11.26 -13.52
CA ARG A 306 -21.17 9.84 -13.19
C ARG A 306 -21.28 9.58 -11.67
N LEU A 307 -21.96 8.50 -11.28
CA LEU A 307 -21.92 7.95 -9.92
C LEU A 307 -20.50 7.42 -9.62
N VAL A 308 -19.84 7.98 -8.60
CA VAL A 308 -18.53 7.54 -8.13
C VAL A 308 -18.73 6.68 -6.89
N LEU A 309 -18.35 5.41 -7.00
CA LEU A 309 -18.32 4.48 -5.88
C LEU A 309 -16.95 4.59 -5.19
N PRO A 310 -16.89 5.11 -3.94
CA PRO A 310 -15.62 5.29 -3.25
C PRO A 310 -14.99 3.95 -2.88
N ARG A 311 -13.68 3.81 -3.04
CA ARG A 311 -12.93 2.62 -2.61
C ARG A 311 -11.81 3.04 -1.67
N PRO A 312 -12.07 3.09 -0.35
CA PRO A 312 -11.09 3.56 0.62
C PRO A 312 -9.76 2.79 0.51
N VAL A 313 -8.65 3.52 0.53
CA VAL A 313 -7.30 2.93 0.53
C VAL A 313 -6.62 3.25 1.86
N ARG A 314 -6.11 2.23 2.55
CA ARG A 314 -5.27 2.40 3.73
C ARG A 314 -4.08 1.45 3.71
N THR A 315 -3.07 1.76 4.49
CA THR A 315 -1.94 0.86 4.72
C THR A 315 -2.22 0.01 5.97
N ALA A 316 -1.84 -1.26 5.93
CA ALA A 316 -1.95 -2.15 7.08
C ALA A 316 -1.01 -1.69 8.20
N GLU A 317 -1.49 -1.80 9.44
CA GLU A 317 -0.70 -1.49 10.63
C GLU A 317 0.29 -2.62 10.96
N ALA A 318 1.26 -2.31 11.83
CA ALA A 318 2.20 -3.29 12.34
C ALA A 318 1.44 -4.39 13.10
N ASP A 319 1.77 -5.66 12.83
CA ASP A 319 1.13 -6.83 13.45
C ASP A 319 -0.40 -6.93 13.25
N GLU A 320 -0.99 -6.09 12.40
CA GLU A 320 -2.40 -6.18 12.03
C GLU A 320 -2.68 -7.56 11.41
N PHE A 321 -3.69 -8.25 11.93
CA PHE A 321 -4.07 -9.56 11.44
C PHE A 321 -4.89 -9.46 10.15
N LEU A 322 -4.39 -10.07 9.08
CA LEU A 322 -5.04 -10.07 7.77
C LEU A 322 -5.15 -11.49 7.20
N ASN A 323 -6.38 -11.90 6.90
CA ASN A 323 -6.67 -13.15 6.19
C ASN A 323 -6.64 -12.90 4.67
N GLU A 324 -5.61 -13.40 3.97
CA GLU A 324 -5.53 -13.36 2.51
C GLU A 324 -6.00 -14.69 1.89
N ASN A 325 -7.12 -14.65 1.19
CA ASN A 325 -7.62 -15.77 0.40
C ASN A 325 -6.77 -15.97 -0.86
N SER A 326 -6.35 -17.21 -1.08
CA SER A 326 -5.56 -17.65 -2.22
C SER A 326 -6.43 -18.06 -3.41
N HIS A 327 -7.69 -18.41 -3.16
CA HIS A 327 -8.60 -18.97 -4.17
C HIS A 327 -9.92 -18.19 -4.36
N THR A 328 -10.06 -17.02 -3.73
CA THR A 328 -11.25 -16.17 -3.86
C THR A 328 -10.82 -14.76 -4.25
N VAL A 329 -11.44 -14.20 -5.30
CA VAL A 329 -11.18 -12.81 -5.73
C VAL A 329 -11.94 -11.80 -4.88
N PRO A 330 -11.46 -10.56 -4.75
CA PRO A 330 -12.17 -9.52 -4.02
C PRO A 330 -13.49 -9.13 -4.70
N ASP A 331 -14.39 -8.53 -3.95
CA ASP A 331 -15.57 -7.86 -4.49
C ASP A 331 -15.15 -6.66 -5.34
N SER A 332 -15.91 -6.36 -6.40
CA SER A 332 -15.59 -5.28 -7.34
C SER A 332 -15.62 -3.90 -6.66
N HIS A 333 -16.54 -3.72 -5.71
CA HIS A 333 -16.67 -2.57 -4.83
C HIS A 333 -16.25 -2.95 -3.41
N SER A 334 -14.97 -2.76 -3.12
CA SER A 334 -14.34 -3.07 -1.83
C SER A 334 -13.29 -2.02 -1.49
N GLU A 335 -12.98 -1.90 -0.20
CA GLU A 335 -11.79 -1.23 0.31
C GLU A 335 -10.51 -1.91 -0.19
N ILE A 336 -9.41 -1.17 -0.10
CA ILE A 336 -8.07 -1.59 -0.49
C ILE A 336 -7.16 -1.46 0.73
N ILE A 337 -6.60 -2.58 1.17
CA ILE A 337 -5.55 -2.61 2.18
C ILE A 337 -4.20 -2.84 1.50
N VAL A 338 -3.27 -1.91 1.72
CA VAL A 338 -1.88 -2.03 1.26
C VAL A 338 -1.03 -2.70 2.35
N VAL A 339 -0.44 -3.85 2.04
CA VAL A 339 0.46 -4.58 2.93
C VAL A 339 1.90 -4.37 2.47
N LYS A 340 2.75 -3.86 3.37
CA LYS A 340 4.15 -3.52 3.05
C LYS A 340 5.00 -4.79 2.89
N PRO A 341 5.55 -5.10 1.69
CA PRO A 341 6.55 -6.15 1.55
C PRO A 341 7.86 -5.73 2.23
N PRO A 342 8.81 -6.66 2.42
CA PRO A 342 10.13 -6.31 2.94
C PRO A 342 10.78 -5.18 2.11
N PRO A 343 11.44 -4.20 2.77
CA PRO A 343 12.02 -3.06 2.08
C PRO A 343 12.95 -3.47 0.92
N PHE A 344 12.88 -2.71 -0.17
CA PHE A 344 13.79 -2.82 -1.29
C PHE A 344 14.39 -1.44 -1.62
N GLY A 345 15.71 -1.31 -1.54
CA GLY A 345 16.40 -0.03 -1.69
C GLY A 345 16.90 0.23 -3.11
N VAL A 346 17.19 1.49 -3.41
CA VAL A 346 17.98 1.88 -4.59
C VAL A 346 19.45 2.02 -4.16
N ILE A 347 20.37 1.62 -5.03
CA ILE A 347 21.81 1.91 -4.91
C ILE A 347 22.18 2.98 -5.92
N GLY A 348 23.01 3.94 -5.53
CA GLY A 348 23.39 5.07 -6.37
C GLY A 348 22.31 6.16 -6.45
N SER A 349 22.40 6.98 -7.49
CA SER A 349 21.53 8.13 -7.70
C SER A 349 20.10 7.70 -8.05
N LYS A 350 19.12 8.32 -7.41
CA LYS A 350 17.72 8.18 -7.82
C LYS A 350 17.46 9.05 -9.04
N ARG A 351 16.81 8.50 -10.06
CA ARG A 351 16.38 9.25 -11.24
C ARG A 351 15.37 10.34 -10.86
N SER A 352 15.49 11.53 -11.46
CA SER A 352 14.55 12.63 -11.21
C SER A 352 13.15 12.29 -11.74
N ILE A 353 12.13 12.60 -10.94
CA ILE A 353 10.72 12.40 -11.29
C ILE A 353 9.97 13.70 -11.04
N LYS A 354 9.49 14.32 -12.11
CA LYS A 354 8.63 15.50 -12.07
C LYS A 354 7.17 15.08 -12.12
N LYS A 355 6.47 15.21 -10.99
CA LYS A 355 5.03 14.91 -10.91
C LYS A 355 4.21 16.07 -11.47
N THR A 356 3.35 15.79 -12.45
CA THR A 356 2.38 16.74 -13.02
C THR A 356 0.97 16.16 -12.92
N LYS A 357 -0.04 17.01 -13.13
CA LYS A 357 -1.45 16.59 -13.15
C LYS A 357 -2.09 17.02 -14.45
N ASP A 358 -2.75 16.09 -15.13
CA ASP A 358 -3.64 16.40 -16.26
C ASP A 358 -5.03 16.70 -15.70
N VAL A 359 -5.47 17.96 -15.80
CA VAL A 359 -6.73 18.39 -15.22
C VAL A 359 -7.85 18.19 -16.23
N ILE A 360 -8.68 17.18 -15.97
CA ILE A 360 -9.83 16.86 -16.81
C ILE A 360 -11.07 17.49 -16.20
N ARG A 361 -11.70 18.40 -16.94
CA ARG A 361 -12.99 18.99 -16.54
C ARG A 361 -14.09 17.94 -16.64
N THR A 362 -14.86 17.77 -15.58
CA THR A 362 -15.98 16.81 -15.55
C THR A 362 -17.24 17.44 -14.99
N ASP A 363 -18.38 16.84 -15.30
CA ASP A 363 -19.62 17.13 -14.59
C ASP A 363 -19.54 16.70 -13.12
N ARG A 364 -20.40 17.30 -12.29
CA ARG A 364 -20.49 16.96 -10.87
C ARG A 364 -21.18 15.60 -10.72
N GLY A 365 -20.38 14.60 -10.37
CA GLY A 365 -20.85 13.28 -10.04
C GLY A 365 -21.49 13.21 -8.65
N ARG A 366 -22.28 12.16 -8.42
CA ARG A 366 -22.79 11.82 -7.08
C ARG A 366 -21.86 10.78 -6.44
N LEU A 367 -21.62 10.91 -5.15
CA LEU A 367 -20.94 9.87 -4.38
C LEU A 367 -21.95 8.76 -4.06
N GLY A 368 -21.59 7.53 -4.41
CA GLY A 368 -22.34 6.35 -4.01
C GLY A 368 -21.93 5.86 -2.62
N PRO A 369 -22.56 4.77 -2.13
CA PRO A 369 -22.28 4.23 -0.81
C PRO A 369 -20.85 3.70 -0.72
N HIS A 370 -20.27 3.78 0.48
CA HIS A 370 -19.03 3.08 0.80
C HIS A 370 -19.21 1.56 0.71
N PRO A 371 -18.14 0.82 0.40
CA PRO A 371 -18.17 -0.63 0.49
C PRO A 371 -18.38 -1.03 1.96
N SER A 372 -19.02 -2.18 2.17
CA SER A 372 -19.04 -2.82 3.48
C SER A 372 -17.62 -3.22 3.90
N GLU A 373 -17.36 -3.22 5.20
CA GLU A 373 -16.11 -3.75 5.75
C GLU A 373 -15.96 -5.24 5.40
N ALA A 374 -14.79 -5.61 4.88
CA ALA A 374 -14.51 -6.98 4.46
C ALA A 374 -14.03 -7.85 5.63
N GLY A 375 -14.58 -9.06 5.74
CA GLY A 375 -14.11 -10.07 6.71
C GLY A 375 -12.81 -10.78 6.32
N SER A 376 -12.38 -10.67 5.06
CA SER A 376 -11.14 -11.25 4.53
C SER A 376 -10.69 -10.51 3.28
N HIS A 377 -9.49 -10.81 2.77
CA HIS A 377 -8.86 -10.04 1.69
C HIS A 377 -8.30 -10.93 0.60
N SER A 378 -7.96 -10.35 -0.56
CA SER A 378 -7.34 -11.09 -1.68
C SER A 378 -6.57 -10.15 -2.60
N SER A 379 -5.46 -10.64 -3.15
CA SER A 379 -4.62 -9.89 -4.10
C SER A 379 -5.10 -9.94 -5.55
N GLY A 380 -6.19 -10.65 -5.86
CA GLY A 380 -6.76 -10.78 -7.21
C GLY A 380 -7.45 -9.52 -7.75
N ASP A 381 -7.91 -9.58 -9.00
CA ASP A 381 -8.78 -8.53 -9.58
C ASP A 381 -10.21 -8.63 -9.02
N GLY A 382 -10.76 -7.49 -8.62
CA GLY A 382 -12.11 -7.40 -8.06
C GLY A 382 -13.19 -7.73 -9.09
N SER A 383 -14.10 -8.64 -8.75
CA SER A 383 -15.22 -9.02 -9.61
C SER A 383 -16.43 -9.44 -8.77
N GLY A 384 -17.64 -9.27 -9.30
CA GLY A 384 -18.88 -9.59 -8.57
C GLY A 384 -19.08 -8.74 -7.30
N ALA A 385 -19.96 -9.22 -6.42
CA ALA A 385 -20.29 -8.63 -5.13
C ALA A 385 -20.75 -9.72 -4.14
N GLY A 386 -20.77 -9.40 -2.84
CA GLY A 386 -21.38 -10.23 -1.79
C GLY A 386 -20.50 -11.35 -1.23
N LYS A 387 -19.21 -11.39 -1.59
CA LYS A 387 -18.27 -12.39 -1.05
C LYS A 387 -17.67 -11.97 0.29
N ASN A 388 -17.80 -10.69 0.66
CA ASN A 388 -17.19 -10.12 1.85
C ASN A 388 -15.65 -10.24 1.82
N VAL A 389 -15.07 -10.02 0.62
CA VAL A 389 -13.62 -10.10 0.36
C VAL A 389 -13.10 -8.77 -0.16
N GLY A 390 -12.26 -8.11 0.63
CA GLY A 390 -11.61 -6.84 0.32
C GLY A 390 -10.37 -7.02 -0.57
N LYS A 391 -9.92 -5.94 -1.21
CA LYS A 391 -8.71 -5.98 -2.04
C LYS A 391 -7.46 -5.81 -1.17
N LEU A 392 -6.45 -6.62 -1.46
CA LEU A 392 -5.11 -6.50 -0.88
C LEU A 392 -4.11 -6.10 -1.98
N GLU A 393 -3.27 -5.11 -1.70
CA GLU A 393 -2.16 -4.70 -2.56
C GLU A 393 -0.83 -4.84 -1.81
N HIS A 394 0.16 -5.50 -2.42
CA HIS A 394 1.48 -5.66 -1.82
C HIS A 394 2.44 -4.62 -2.41
N ALA A 395 2.64 -3.52 -1.69
CA ALA A 395 3.46 -2.41 -2.14
C ALA A 395 4.05 -1.59 -0.97
N PRO A 396 5.12 -0.80 -1.17
CA PRO A 396 5.85 -0.14 -0.07
C PRO A 396 5.04 0.86 0.76
N GLU A 397 4.17 1.65 0.13
CA GLU A 397 3.32 2.63 0.83
C GLU A 397 2.16 3.09 -0.07
N ALA A 398 1.00 3.36 0.53
CA ALA A 398 -0.13 4.00 -0.12
C ALA A 398 -0.02 5.54 -0.05
N GLU A 399 -0.52 6.24 -1.07
CA GLU A 399 -0.98 7.62 -0.85
C GLU A 399 -2.33 7.51 -0.13
N LEU A 400 -2.47 8.14 1.04
CA LEU A 400 -3.75 8.21 1.75
C LEU A 400 -4.79 8.90 0.86
N GLU A 401 -5.99 8.33 0.76
CA GLU A 401 -7.12 8.92 0.05
C GLU A 401 -8.16 9.44 1.04
N THR A 402 -8.67 10.65 0.80
CA THR A 402 -9.67 11.28 1.70
C THR A 402 -11.01 10.58 1.53
N GLN A 403 -11.70 10.33 2.64
CA GLN A 403 -13.06 9.77 2.64
C GLN A 403 -14.12 10.85 2.84
N GLY A 404 -13.72 12.13 2.75
CA GLY A 404 -14.52 13.29 3.12
C GLY A 404 -14.01 13.90 4.42
N PHE A 405 -13.84 15.23 4.45
CA PHE A 405 -13.13 15.94 5.53
C PHE A 405 -13.67 15.65 6.93
N LEU A 406 -15.00 15.72 7.13
CA LEU A 406 -15.59 15.44 8.44
C LEU A 406 -15.40 13.99 8.88
N TYR A 407 -15.42 13.07 7.92
CA TYR A 407 -15.16 11.65 8.15
C TYR A 407 -13.70 11.40 8.52
N ASP A 408 -12.77 12.08 7.85
CA ASP A 408 -11.35 12.02 8.15
C ASP A 408 -11.05 12.55 9.57
N ILE A 409 -11.68 13.65 10.00
CA ILE A 409 -11.55 14.16 11.38
C ILE A 409 -12.14 13.19 12.41
N TRP A 410 -13.31 12.62 12.13
CA TRP A 410 -13.91 11.59 12.99
C TRP A 410 -12.99 10.38 13.15
N ASN A 411 -12.46 9.84 12.05
CA ASN A 411 -11.52 8.71 12.06
C ASN A 411 -10.24 9.04 12.81
N ALA A 412 -9.75 10.28 12.71
CA ALA A 412 -8.59 10.72 13.46
C ALA A 412 -8.83 10.66 14.98
N PHE A 413 -9.98 11.15 15.47
CA PHE A 413 -10.32 11.02 16.89
C PHE A 413 -10.58 9.57 17.31
N ARG A 414 -11.18 8.75 16.46
CA ARG A 414 -11.35 7.30 16.72
C ARG A 414 -10.02 6.58 16.85
N SER A 415 -9.06 6.86 15.97
CA SER A 415 -7.70 6.34 16.07
C SER A 415 -6.98 6.83 17.34
N ILE A 416 -7.11 8.11 17.69
CA ILE A 416 -6.56 8.62 18.97
C ILE A 416 -7.19 7.88 20.16
N MET A 417 -8.49 7.57 20.11
CA MET A 417 -9.16 6.82 21.16
C MET A 417 -8.64 5.39 21.28
N GLU A 418 -8.43 4.71 20.15
CA GLU A 418 -7.88 3.36 20.07
C GLU A 418 -6.46 3.27 20.65
N ASP A 419 -5.63 4.30 20.43
CA ASP A 419 -4.25 4.36 20.94
C ASP A 419 -4.16 4.90 22.40
N ASN A 420 -5.27 5.40 22.95
CA ASN A 420 -5.33 5.93 24.32
C ASN A 420 -6.55 5.35 25.09
N PRO A 421 -6.74 4.02 25.14
CA PRO A 421 -7.99 3.41 25.58
C PRO A 421 -8.32 3.67 27.06
N ASP A 422 -7.30 3.85 27.91
CA ASP A 422 -7.46 4.11 29.35
C ASP A 422 -7.83 5.58 29.65
N ARG A 423 -7.64 6.47 28.67
CA ARG A 423 -7.78 7.91 28.86
C ARG A 423 -8.92 8.48 28.05
N VAL A 424 -9.00 8.12 26.77
CA VAL A 424 -10.06 8.57 25.88
C VAL A 424 -11.17 7.52 25.87
N THR A 425 -12.18 7.72 26.70
CA THR A 425 -13.25 6.73 26.92
C THR A 425 -14.37 6.85 25.90
N LYS A 426 -14.54 8.03 25.28
CA LYS A 426 -15.62 8.29 24.33
C LYS A 426 -15.20 9.24 23.22
N VAL A 427 -15.58 8.87 22.00
CA VAL A 427 -15.64 9.75 20.84
C VAL A 427 -17.04 9.60 20.23
N ASN A 428 -17.85 10.66 20.29
CA ASN A 428 -19.22 10.70 19.83
C ASN A 428 -19.46 11.91 18.94
N TRP A 429 -20.38 11.82 17.99
CA TRP A 429 -20.88 12.98 17.25
C TRP A 429 -22.28 13.36 17.76
N TYR A 430 -22.62 14.64 17.68
CA TYR A 430 -23.91 15.16 18.13
C TYR A 430 -24.74 15.65 16.95
N THR A 431 -26.00 15.21 16.94
CA THR A 431 -27.08 15.89 16.23
C THR A 431 -28.27 15.98 17.19
N PRO A 432 -28.92 17.14 17.34
CA PRO A 432 -30.03 17.27 18.27
C PRO A 432 -31.08 16.14 18.11
N PRO A 433 -31.56 15.56 19.22
CA PRO A 433 -31.27 15.91 20.61
C PRO A 433 -30.21 15.02 21.31
N LYS A 434 -29.39 14.24 20.57
CA LYS A 434 -28.54 13.21 21.20
C LYS A 434 -27.17 13.01 20.58
N PHE A 435 -26.24 12.55 21.42
CA PHE A 435 -24.96 12.02 20.99
C PHE A 435 -25.11 10.61 20.41
N GLN A 436 -24.30 10.29 19.41
CA GLN A 436 -24.24 8.99 18.74
C GLN A 436 -22.78 8.54 18.61
N ASN A 437 -22.55 7.23 18.67
CA ASN A 437 -21.23 6.59 18.51
C ASN A 437 -21.23 5.49 17.43
N GLN A 438 -22.38 5.22 16.81
CA GLN A 438 -22.53 4.17 15.79
C GLN A 438 -22.77 4.81 14.42
N GLY A 439 -22.14 4.22 13.40
CA GLY A 439 -22.26 4.68 12.02
C GLY A 439 -21.43 5.93 11.70
N PRO A 440 -21.49 6.41 10.44
CA PRO A 440 -20.74 7.57 9.99
C PRO A 440 -21.15 8.84 10.75
N PRO A 441 -20.21 9.77 11.02
CA PRO A 441 -20.52 11.05 11.65
C PRO A 441 -21.53 11.83 10.81
N ARG A 442 -22.46 12.51 11.48
CA ARG A 442 -23.39 13.45 10.86
C ARG A 442 -23.11 14.87 11.34
N ALA A 443 -23.51 15.83 10.51
CA ALA A 443 -23.41 17.24 10.81
C ALA A 443 -24.80 17.86 10.98
N ILE A 444 -24.89 18.89 11.81
CA ILE A 444 -26.06 19.73 11.94
C ILE A 444 -26.12 20.63 10.70
N ARG A 445 -27.22 20.59 9.96
CA ARG A 445 -27.42 21.46 8.80
C ARG A 445 -27.65 22.88 9.27
N LEU A 446 -26.79 23.81 8.83
CA LEU A 446 -26.96 25.24 9.09
C LEU A 446 -28.19 25.74 8.33
N GLN A 447 -28.91 26.68 8.94
CA GLN A 447 -30.08 27.29 8.31
C GLN A 447 -29.68 28.54 7.53
N PRO A 448 -30.36 28.97 6.47
CA PRO A 448 -30.10 30.25 5.83
C PRO A 448 -30.21 31.45 6.80
N THR A 449 -29.50 32.53 6.50
CA THR A 449 -29.67 33.83 7.17
C THR A 449 -30.79 34.58 6.47
N VAL A 450 -31.92 34.79 7.16
CA VAL A 450 -33.14 35.39 6.56
C VAL A 450 -33.19 36.91 6.76
N ASP A 451 -32.57 37.42 7.83
CA ASP A 451 -32.62 38.81 8.27
C ASP A 451 -31.22 39.43 8.40
N TRP A 452 -30.38 39.25 7.37
CA TRP A 452 -28.98 39.70 7.39
C TRP A 452 -28.61 40.50 6.15
N GLU A 453 -28.15 41.74 6.36
CA GLU A 453 -27.53 42.57 5.32
C GLU A 453 -26.02 42.72 5.59
N PRO A 454 -25.18 41.78 5.11
CA PRO A 454 -23.73 41.89 5.25
C PRO A 454 -23.12 42.92 4.30
N ASP A 455 -22.00 43.52 4.72
CA ASP A 455 -21.14 44.36 3.88
C ASP A 455 -20.68 43.62 2.61
N ASP A 456 -20.43 42.32 2.73
CA ASP A 456 -20.11 41.43 1.61
C ASP A 456 -21.37 40.70 1.14
N LYS A 457 -21.89 41.10 -0.03
CA LYS A 457 -23.09 40.51 -0.66
C LYS A 457 -22.95 39.02 -0.98
N SER A 458 -21.74 38.46 -0.98
CA SER A 458 -21.51 37.02 -1.15
C SER A 458 -21.64 36.23 0.17
N ALA A 459 -21.58 36.90 1.32
CA ALA A 459 -21.62 36.26 2.64
C ALA A 459 -22.89 35.43 2.91
N PRO A 460 -24.12 35.82 2.49
CA PRO A 460 -25.31 34.99 2.67
C PRO A 460 -25.23 33.67 1.90
N SER A 461 -24.41 33.61 0.83
CA SER A 461 -24.23 32.38 0.05
C SER A 461 -23.32 31.35 0.72
N TRP A 462 -22.56 31.75 1.73
CA TRP A 462 -21.61 30.87 2.43
C TRP A 462 -22.25 29.66 3.10
N VAL A 463 -23.44 29.85 3.65
CA VAL A 463 -24.19 28.82 4.37
C VAL A 463 -24.60 27.66 3.46
N TYR A 464 -24.54 27.84 2.15
CA TYR A 464 -24.82 26.79 1.19
C TYR A 464 -23.54 26.04 0.82
N LEU A 465 -23.63 24.70 0.79
CA LEU A 465 -22.67 23.85 0.08
C LEU A 465 -22.92 23.92 -1.41
N ASP A 466 -24.20 23.91 -1.78
CA ASP A 466 -24.65 24.14 -3.14
C ASP A 466 -25.87 25.09 -3.14
N LYS A 467 -25.64 26.31 -3.64
CA LYS A 467 -26.65 27.35 -3.71
C LYS A 467 -27.78 27.02 -4.69
N LYS A 468 -27.54 26.16 -5.68
CA LYS A 468 -28.54 25.79 -6.70
C LYS A 468 -29.55 24.78 -6.16
N THR A 469 -29.08 23.81 -5.38
CA THR A 469 -29.94 22.80 -4.76
C THR A 469 -30.55 23.28 -3.44
N GLY A 470 -30.05 24.39 -2.89
CA GLY A 470 -30.40 24.85 -1.55
C GLY A 470 -29.75 24.02 -0.45
N GLU A 471 -28.82 23.11 -0.79
CA GLU A 471 -28.14 22.28 0.21
C GLU A 471 -27.28 23.15 1.11
N CYS A 472 -27.64 23.18 2.39
CA CYS A 472 -26.93 23.95 3.40
C CYS A 472 -25.76 23.16 4.00
N ARG A 473 -24.72 23.89 4.40
CA ARG A 473 -23.49 23.41 4.98
C ARG A 473 -23.72 22.76 6.35
N GLY A 474 -22.97 21.71 6.61
CA GLY A 474 -22.97 21.02 7.90
C GLY A 474 -21.96 21.61 8.88
N LEU A 475 -22.34 21.67 10.16
CA LEU A 475 -21.44 21.80 11.30
C LEU A 475 -21.40 20.46 12.05
N MET A 476 -20.26 19.79 12.07
CA MET A 476 -20.05 18.60 12.89
C MET A 476 -19.65 19.03 14.30
N VAL A 477 -20.30 18.41 15.29
CA VAL A 477 -19.99 18.61 16.71
C VAL A 477 -19.59 17.26 17.28
N LEU A 478 -18.37 17.16 17.79
CA LEU A 478 -17.85 15.95 18.42
C LEU A 478 -17.68 16.16 19.92
N ARG A 479 -17.95 15.12 20.70
CA ARG A 479 -17.55 15.00 22.11
C ARG A 479 -16.42 13.99 22.21
N ILE A 480 -15.34 14.41 22.86
CA ILE A 480 -14.19 13.59 23.20
C ILE A 480 -14.07 13.60 24.72
N GLU A 481 -14.27 12.45 25.37
CA GLU A 481 -14.12 12.32 26.82
C GLU A 481 -12.70 11.85 27.12
N VAL A 482 -11.90 12.68 27.81
CA VAL A 482 -10.51 12.39 28.18
C VAL A 482 -10.34 12.52 29.68
N ASP A 483 -9.86 11.48 30.35
CA ASP A 483 -9.65 11.44 31.81
C ASP A 483 -10.92 11.87 32.59
N GLY A 484 -12.09 11.43 32.12
CA GLY A 484 -13.41 11.78 32.68
C GLY A 484 -13.90 13.20 32.39
N GLN A 485 -13.17 13.99 31.60
CA GLN A 485 -13.53 15.36 31.22
C GLN A 485 -14.00 15.42 29.77
N ASN A 486 -15.08 16.17 29.51
CA ASN A 486 -15.58 16.35 28.15
C ASN A 486 -14.87 17.50 27.43
N TYR A 487 -14.48 17.23 26.19
CA TYR A 487 -14.00 18.22 25.23
C TYR A 487 -14.93 18.21 24.03
N PHE A 488 -15.20 19.38 23.48
CA PHE A 488 -16.04 19.54 22.30
C PHE A 488 -15.21 20.05 21.13
N CYS A 489 -15.36 19.38 19.99
CA CYS A 489 -14.73 19.78 18.74
C CYS A 489 -15.81 20.20 17.72
N PHE A 490 -15.61 21.35 17.10
CA PHE A 490 -16.50 21.89 16.06
C PHE A 490 -15.77 21.97 14.74
N GLU A 491 -16.34 21.34 13.71
CA GLU A 491 -15.77 21.28 12.37
C GLU A 491 -16.80 21.65 11.33
N ILE A 492 -16.46 22.60 10.45
CA ILE A 492 -17.33 23.05 9.38
C ILE A 492 -17.07 22.18 8.15
N GLN A 493 -18.12 21.69 7.52
CA GLN A 493 -18.03 20.96 6.26
C GLN A 493 -17.48 21.88 5.15
N PRO A 494 -16.28 21.62 4.59
CA PRO A 494 -15.75 22.43 3.50
C PRO A 494 -16.45 22.07 2.18
N ILE A 495 -16.35 22.96 1.19
CA ILE A 495 -16.79 22.64 -0.18
C ILE A 495 -15.85 21.57 -0.78
N LYS A 496 -14.55 21.68 -0.49
CA LYS A 496 -13.50 20.76 -0.98
C LYS A 496 -12.87 20.00 0.19
N PRO A 497 -13.12 18.69 0.34
CA PRO A 497 -12.60 17.87 1.43
C PRO A 497 -11.07 17.91 1.59
N GLU A 498 -10.35 17.94 0.48
CA GLU A 498 -8.89 17.92 0.40
C GLU A 498 -8.22 19.27 0.70
N LYS A 499 -9.03 20.33 0.83
CA LYS A 499 -8.54 21.69 1.08
C LYS A 499 -9.40 22.35 2.15
N PRO A 500 -9.22 21.99 3.44
CA PRO A 500 -9.98 22.58 4.52
C PRO A 500 -9.76 24.10 4.59
N GLU A 501 -10.81 24.85 4.27
CA GLU A 501 -10.83 26.32 4.21
C GLU A 501 -11.08 26.93 5.60
N TYR A 502 -11.80 26.19 6.44
CA TYR A 502 -12.24 26.63 7.75
C TYR A 502 -11.32 26.11 8.84
N ARG A 503 -11.31 26.84 9.96
CA ARG A 503 -10.61 26.41 11.17
C ARG A 503 -11.51 25.48 11.97
N GLY A 504 -10.91 24.54 12.70
CA GLY A 504 -11.61 23.77 13.72
C GLY A 504 -11.56 24.51 15.06
N VAL A 505 -12.45 24.14 15.97
CA VAL A 505 -12.44 24.60 17.37
C VAL A 505 -12.38 23.38 18.28
N LEU A 506 -11.48 23.37 19.25
CA LEU A 506 -11.45 22.41 20.34
C LEU A 506 -11.54 23.16 21.66
N MET A 507 -12.51 22.83 22.49
CA MET A 507 -12.72 23.46 23.80
C MET A 507 -12.96 22.42 24.88
N LYS A 508 -12.55 22.72 26.11
CA LYS A 508 -13.01 21.98 27.28
C LYS A 508 -14.47 22.33 27.55
N SER A 509 -15.27 21.36 28.01
CA SER A 509 -16.65 21.60 28.38
C SER A 509 -16.73 22.60 29.54
N HIS A 510 -17.51 23.66 29.35
CA HIS A 510 -17.90 24.61 30.39
C HIS A 510 -19.38 24.51 30.74
N VAL A 511 -20.12 23.65 30.03
CA VAL A 511 -21.54 23.37 30.24
C VAL A 511 -21.70 22.16 31.15
N THR A 512 -22.73 22.20 32.01
CA THR A 512 -22.94 21.22 33.09
C THR A 512 -24.16 20.33 32.84
N SER A 513 -25.07 20.75 31.97
CA SER A 513 -26.26 19.99 31.60
C SER A 513 -26.39 19.81 30.08
N MET A 514 -27.17 18.80 29.67
CA MET A 514 -27.48 18.61 28.25
C MET A 514 -28.20 19.83 27.67
N ALA A 515 -29.16 20.41 28.40
CA ALA A 515 -29.90 21.58 27.94
C ALA A 515 -29.00 22.80 27.69
N GLU A 516 -28.04 23.07 28.58
CA GLU A 516 -27.02 24.11 28.37
C GLU A 516 -26.16 23.83 27.13
N PHE A 517 -25.78 22.57 26.92
CA PHE A 517 -25.03 22.17 25.74
C PHE A 517 -25.85 22.38 24.45
N GLU A 518 -27.12 22.02 24.43
CA GLU A 518 -27.98 22.20 23.24
C GLU A 518 -28.16 23.68 22.91
N ASP A 519 -28.42 24.52 23.93
CA ASP A 519 -28.52 25.97 23.78
C ASP A 519 -27.19 26.57 23.26
N PHE A 520 -26.06 26.12 23.81
CA PHE A 520 -24.74 26.54 23.33
C PHE A 520 -24.52 26.16 21.86
N VAL A 521 -24.77 24.91 21.48
CA VAL A 521 -24.63 24.44 20.09
C VAL A 521 -25.58 25.19 19.16
N GLN A 522 -26.82 25.46 19.58
CA GLN A 522 -27.78 26.22 18.79
C GLN A 522 -27.29 27.66 18.55
N LYS A 523 -26.73 28.31 19.57
CA LYS A 523 -26.13 29.64 19.44
C LYS A 523 -24.90 29.62 18.52
N VAL A 524 -24.01 28.62 18.62
CA VAL A 524 -22.88 28.46 17.68
C VAL A 524 -23.38 28.30 16.25
N CYS A 525 -24.31 27.37 16.01
CA CYS A 525 -24.92 27.14 14.70
C CYS A 525 -25.59 28.40 14.16
N SER A 526 -26.17 29.23 15.03
CA SER A 526 -26.78 30.49 14.60
C SER A 526 -25.72 31.50 14.19
N GLN A 527 -24.78 31.81 15.09
CA GLN A 527 -23.81 32.90 14.94
C GLN A 527 -22.78 32.63 13.85
N ILE A 528 -22.34 31.39 13.67
CA ILE A 528 -21.27 31.04 12.70
C ILE A 528 -21.63 31.39 11.25
N ARG A 529 -22.92 31.49 10.96
CA ARG A 529 -23.46 31.86 9.65
C ARG A 529 -23.25 33.34 9.33
N TYR A 530 -23.42 34.20 10.32
CA TYR A 530 -23.15 35.63 10.22
C TYR A 530 -21.64 35.92 10.17
N GLU A 531 -20.83 34.97 10.65
CA GLU A 531 -19.36 35.09 10.63
C GLU A 531 -18.69 34.36 9.47
N VAL A 532 -19.49 33.85 8.51
CA VAL A 532 -18.99 33.22 7.28
C VAL A 532 -18.01 32.08 7.59
N GLY A 533 -18.30 31.30 8.63
CA GLY A 533 -17.47 30.17 9.05
C GLY A 533 -16.17 30.54 9.76
N ARG A 534 -15.95 31.81 10.11
CA ARG A 534 -14.73 32.28 10.73
C ARG A 534 -14.84 32.23 12.24
N PHE A 535 -14.60 31.06 12.85
CA PHE A 535 -14.59 30.93 14.32
C PHE A 535 -13.69 31.94 15.04
N LYS A 536 -12.61 32.41 14.41
CA LYS A 536 -11.75 33.47 14.96
C LYS A 536 -12.48 34.80 15.22
N ARG A 537 -13.53 35.12 14.46
CA ARG A 537 -14.35 36.31 14.70
C ARG A 537 -15.33 36.11 15.86
N MET A 538 -15.51 34.86 16.28
CA MET A 538 -16.32 34.46 17.43
C MET A 538 -15.45 33.99 18.60
N GLU A 539 -14.18 34.40 18.68
CA GLU A 539 -13.27 33.89 19.72
C GLU A 539 -13.80 34.19 21.13
N SER A 540 -14.40 35.37 21.34
CA SER A 540 -15.04 35.76 22.60
C SER A 540 -16.32 34.97 22.93
N PHE A 541 -16.88 34.23 21.98
CA PHE A 541 -18.04 33.36 22.19
C PHE A 541 -17.64 32.06 22.91
N PHE A 542 -16.39 31.64 22.77
CA PHE A 542 -15.88 30.42 23.37
C PHE A 542 -15.15 30.72 24.70
N PRO A 543 -15.01 29.73 25.60
CA PRO A 543 -14.14 29.85 26.78
C PRO A 543 -12.72 30.27 26.43
N SER A 544 -12.03 30.99 27.33
CA SER A 544 -10.70 31.54 27.09
C SER A 544 -9.59 30.50 26.85
N ASP A 545 -9.80 29.27 27.31
CA ASP A 545 -8.91 28.11 27.08
C ASP A 545 -9.21 27.37 25.76
N THR A 546 -10.12 27.88 24.95
CA THR A 546 -10.48 27.30 23.64
C THR A 546 -9.35 27.43 22.63
N LYS A 547 -9.12 26.37 21.86
CA LYS A 547 -8.18 26.37 20.75
C LYS A 547 -8.88 26.40 19.40
N ILE A 548 -8.66 27.48 18.65
CA ILE A 548 -9.06 27.60 17.24
C ILE A 548 -7.86 27.27 16.34
N PHE A 549 -7.97 26.23 15.51
CA PHE A 549 -6.83 25.65 14.81
C PHE A 549 -7.03 25.54 13.29
N LYS A 550 -5.92 25.63 12.55
CA LYS A 550 -5.87 25.24 11.13
C LYS A 550 -5.58 23.75 10.99
N HIS A 551 -6.08 23.17 9.92
CA HIS A 551 -5.76 21.79 9.52
C HIS A 551 -4.53 21.77 8.65
N HIS A 552 -3.67 20.78 8.89
CA HIS A 552 -2.52 20.48 8.06
C HIS A 552 -2.44 18.96 7.90
N GLN A 553 -2.19 18.53 6.67
CA GLN A 553 -2.13 17.12 6.29
C GLN A 553 -0.66 16.71 6.24
N LYS A 554 -0.14 16.23 7.37
CA LYS A 554 1.23 15.71 7.48
C LYS A 554 1.28 14.24 7.90
N ASP A 555 0.12 13.64 8.13
CA ASP A 555 -0.02 12.29 8.64
C ASP A 555 0.17 11.24 7.54
N ALA A 556 0.88 10.16 7.87
CA ALA A 556 1.15 9.04 6.96
C ALA A 556 0.12 7.90 7.07
N LYS A 557 -0.67 7.84 8.15
CA LYS A 557 -1.60 6.74 8.45
C LYS A 557 -3.08 7.14 8.55
N VAL A 558 -3.37 8.26 9.21
CA VAL A 558 -4.75 8.76 9.41
C VAL A 558 -4.73 10.27 9.27
N PHE A 559 -5.54 10.83 8.36
CA PHE A 559 -5.52 12.26 8.10
C PHE A 559 -5.82 13.10 9.35
N TYR A 560 -5.07 14.20 9.50
CA TYR A 560 -5.21 15.19 10.57
C TYR A 560 -4.89 14.70 11.99
N ARG A 561 -4.56 13.41 12.19
CA ARG A 561 -4.30 12.79 13.51
C ARG A 561 -3.27 13.56 14.33
N SER A 562 -2.05 13.72 13.81
CA SER A 562 -0.97 14.45 14.50
C SER A 562 -1.37 15.90 14.75
N ARG A 563 -2.17 16.51 13.86
CA ARG A 563 -2.64 17.87 14.09
C ARG A 563 -3.56 17.91 15.31
N LEU A 564 -4.53 17.01 15.41
CA LEU A 564 -5.49 16.97 16.52
C LEU A 564 -4.82 16.63 17.86
N ILE A 565 -3.84 15.74 17.88
CA ILE A 565 -3.01 15.48 19.08
C ILE A 565 -2.30 16.76 19.54
N ASN A 566 -1.70 17.50 18.61
CA ASN A 566 -1.04 18.75 18.94
C ASN A 566 -2.04 19.81 19.45
N VAL A 567 -3.28 19.82 18.95
CA VAL A 567 -4.32 20.73 19.44
C VAL A 567 -4.71 20.38 20.87
N PHE A 568 -4.84 19.10 21.22
CA PHE A 568 -5.02 18.67 22.62
C PHE A 568 -3.84 19.06 23.51
N LYS A 569 -2.61 18.90 23.00
CA LYS A 569 -1.40 19.30 23.73
C LYS A 569 -1.39 20.81 24.02
N ASP A 570 -1.83 21.62 23.06
CA ASP A 570 -1.93 23.08 23.20
C ASP A 570 -2.91 23.51 24.32
N ILE A 571 -3.86 22.64 24.70
CA ILE A 571 -4.80 22.87 25.82
C ILE A 571 -4.46 22.04 27.07
N GLY A 572 -3.22 21.53 27.16
CA GLY A 572 -2.70 20.84 28.34
C GLY A 572 -3.02 19.34 28.41
N VAL A 573 -3.53 18.73 27.34
CA VAL A 573 -3.86 17.30 27.28
C VAL A 573 -2.88 16.58 26.35
N VAL A 574 -2.05 15.70 26.90
CA VAL A 574 -1.10 14.91 26.09
C VAL A 574 -1.79 13.62 25.65
N LEU A 575 -1.84 13.29 24.37
CA LEU A 575 -2.38 12.04 23.82
C LEU A 575 -1.38 11.44 22.82
N GLN A 576 -1.43 10.13 22.61
CA GLN A 576 -0.59 9.40 21.64
C GLN A 576 -1.21 9.36 20.25
#